data_AF-A0A351WHZ9-F1
#
_entry.id   AF-A0A351WHZ9-F1
#
_cell.length_a   1.000
_cell.length_b   1.000
_cell.length_c   1.000
_cell.angle_alpha   90.00
_cell.angle_beta   90.00
_cell.angle_gamma   90.00
#
_symmetry.space_group_name_H-M   'P 1'
#
loop_
_entity.id
_entity.type
_entity.pdbx_description
1 polymer ?
#
loop_
_entity_poly.entity_id
_entity_poly.type
_entity_poly.pdbx_seq_one_letter_code
_entity_poly.pdbx_strand_id
1 'polypeptide(L)'
;MLRLFEPTNVISLERAEVLSEATIDNFHFKVTLNPVEKSSCILWFKDCLVSDIFEALGKFSYFDKRNVLDFIVRYSTSVDLREEIDKRHFERRIDNLSPSYFKVIETLDERSKESAYRTLYDLDDIIEKGELAKKRKIMAKKFHPDAGGDHRAMTVINEAYEFLLTRATP
;
A
#
# COMPACT_ATOMS: atom_id res chain seq x y z
N MET A 1 -9.33 11.17 -14.21
CA MET A 1 -8.33 10.09 -14.13
C MET A 1 -7.84 10.01 -12.69
N LEU A 2 -7.89 8.82 -12.07
CA LEU A 2 -7.41 8.59 -10.70
C LEU A 2 -5.88 8.67 -10.66
N ARG A 3 -5.34 9.44 -9.71
CA ARG A 3 -3.93 9.43 -9.33
C ARG A 3 -3.83 8.77 -7.96
N LEU A 4 -3.00 7.74 -7.80
CA LEU A 4 -2.82 7.13 -6.47
C LEU A 4 -2.19 8.16 -5.51
N PHE A 5 -2.43 8.03 -4.21
CA PHE A 5 -2.03 9.03 -3.21
C PHE A 5 -0.50 9.06 -2.97
N GLU A 6 0.03 10.18 -2.49
CA GLU A 6 1.41 10.31 -2.00
C GLU A 6 1.42 10.13 -0.47
N PRO A 7 2.31 9.29 0.11
CA PRO A 7 2.25 8.90 1.52
C PRO A 7 2.64 9.99 2.53
N THR A 8 2.92 11.23 2.11
CA THR A 8 3.46 12.29 2.97
C THR A 8 2.42 13.20 3.62
N ASN A 9 1.14 13.12 3.25
CA ASN A 9 0.09 13.89 3.90
C ASN A 9 -0.90 12.94 4.57
N VAL A 10 -0.74 12.76 5.89
CA VAL A 10 -1.72 12.07 6.75
C VAL A 10 -2.98 12.93 6.79
N ILE A 11 -3.83 12.75 5.79
CA ILE A 11 -5.15 13.38 5.75
C ILE A 11 -6.07 12.51 6.61
N SER A 12 -6.51 13.06 7.74
CA SER A 12 -7.50 12.38 8.57
C SER A 12 -8.88 12.46 7.91
N LEU A 13 -9.50 11.29 7.73
CA LEU A 13 -10.84 11.14 7.20
C LEU A 13 -11.90 11.87 8.07
N GLU A 14 -11.67 11.96 9.38
CA GLU A 14 -12.62 12.50 10.36
C GLU A 14 -12.95 13.98 10.15
N ARG A 15 -12.11 14.71 9.41
CA ARG A 15 -12.27 16.15 9.16
C ARG A 15 -12.67 16.46 7.72
N ALA A 16 -12.78 15.45 6.87
CA ALA A 16 -13.02 15.64 5.45
C ALA A 16 -14.53 15.64 5.15
N GLU A 17 -14.98 16.61 4.36
CA GLU A 17 -16.37 16.66 3.88
C GLU A 17 -16.64 15.49 2.95
N VAL A 18 -17.65 14.68 3.27
CA VAL A 18 -18.05 13.51 2.49
C VAL A 18 -18.91 13.95 1.30
N LEU A 19 -18.49 13.57 0.09
CA LEU A 19 -19.19 13.86 -1.17
C LEU A 19 -20.11 12.71 -1.59
N SER A 20 -19.70 11.47 -1.33
CA SER A 20 -20.45 10.27 -1.68
C SER A 20 -19.91 9.06 -0.92
N GLU A 21 -20.79 8.09 -0.67
CA GLU A 21 -20.44 6.77 -0.17
C GLU A 21 -21.07 5.71 -1.08
N ALA A 22 -20.44 4.54 -1.16
CA ALA A 22 -20.96 3.40 -1.91
C ALA A 22 -20.46 2.10 -1.26
N THR A 23 -21.30 1.08 -1.28
CA THR A 23 -20.95 -0.26 -0.81
C THR A 23 -21.26 -1.26 -1.91
N ILE A 24 -20.29 -2.10 -2.25
CA ILE A 24 -20.42 -3.20 -3.21
C ILE A 24 -19.81 -4.43 -2.57
N ASP A 25 -20.64 -5.45 -2.32
CA ASP A 25 -20.27 -6.66 -1.59
C ASP A 25 -19.62 -6.33 -0.23
N ASN A 26 -18.37 -6.76 -0.02
CA ASN A 26 -17.58 -6.48 1.19
C ASN A 26 -16.81 -5.14 1.13
N PHE A 27 -16.80 -4.44 0.00
CA PHE A 27 -16.06 -3.20 -0.14
C PHE A 27 -16.92 -1.98 0.20
N HIS A 28 -16.41 -1.15 1.09
CA HIS A 28 -17.00 0.15 1.42
C HIS A 28 -16.10 1.26 0.87
N PHE A 29 -16.66 2.10 0.01
CA PHE A 29 -16.01 3.26 -0.57
C PHE A 29 -16.57 4.56 0.00
N LYS A 30 -15.67 5.50 0.24
CA LYS A 30 -16.01 6.85 0.68
C LYS A 30 -15.26 7.85 -0.16
N VAL A 31 -15.92 8.91 -0.60
CA VAL A 31 -15.32 9.97 -1.40
C VAL A 31 -15.41 11.24 -0.60
N THR A 32 -14.28 11.89 -0.35
CA THR A 32 -14.24 13.15 0.40
C THR A 32 -13.61 14.25 -0.41
N LEU A 33 -13.90 15.51 -0.08
CA LEU A 33 -13.06 16.62 -0.56
C LEU A 33 -11.63 16.44 -0.05
N ASN A 34 -10.67 16.81 -0.89
CA ASN A 34 -9.28 16.90 -0.47
C ASN A 34 -9.09 18.18 0.36
N PRO A 35 -8.63 18.08 1.62
CA PRO A 35 -8.44 19.26 2.47
C PRO A 35 -7.28 20.16 2.03
N VAL A 36 -6.34 19.64 1.22
CA VAL A 36 -5.15 20.39 0.78
C VAL A 36 -5.38 21.02 -0.60
N GLU A 37 -5.86 20.24 -1.57
CA GLU A 37 -6.04 20.69 -2.95
C GLU A 37 -7.51 20.99 -3.24
N LYS A 38 -7.83 22.28 -3.24
CA LYS A 38 -9.16 22.79 -3.61
C LYS A 38 -9.58 22.21 -4.97
N SER A 39 -10.83 21.79 -5.04
CA SER A 39 -11.47 21.15 -6.20
C SER A 39 -11.15 19.68 -6.44
N SER A 40 -10.18 19.06 -5.75
CA SER A 40 -9.91 17.61 -5.87
C SER A 40 -10.65 16.80 -4.82
N CYS A 41 -10.80 15.48 -5.05
CA CYS A 41 -11.40 14.57 -4.07
C CYS A 41 -10.56 13.30 -3.90
N ILE A 42 -10.68 12.70 -2.72
CA ILE A 42 -9.98 11.47 -2.33
C ILE A 42 -11.00 10.35 -2.33
N LEU A 43 -10.66 9.24 -2.98
CA LEU A 43 -11.39 7.99 -2.90
C LEU A 43 -10.72 7.12 -1.83
N TRP A 44 -11.48 6.82 -0.81
CA TRP A 44 -11.16 5.93 0.29
C TRP A 44 -11.86 4.60 0.08
N PHE A 45 -11.24 3.52 0.52
CA PHE A 45 -11.84 2.20 0.51
C PHE A 45 -11.52 1.45 1.80
N LYS A 46 -12.35 0.48 2.14
CA LYS A 46 -12.00 -0.59 3.07
C LYS A 46 -12.66 -1.89 2.64
N ASP A 47 -11.97 -2.98 2.91
CA ASP A 47 -12.55 -4.32 2.84
C ASP A 47 -13.08 -4.69 4.23
N CYS A 48 -14.41 -4.75 4.37
CA CYS A 48 -15.08 -4.99 5.65
C CYS A 48 -14.79 -6.38 6.24
N LEU A 49 -14.19 -7.30 5.47
CA LEU A 49 -13.77 -8.61 5.97
C LEU A 49 -12.36 -8.58 6.56
N VAL A 50 -11.53 -7.62 6.16
CA VAL A 50 -10.11 -7.55 6.53
C VAL A 50 -9.86 -6.47 7.57
N SER A 51 -10.43 -5.28 7.39
CA SER A 51 -10.16 -4.12 8.23
C SER A 51 -11.36 -3.17 8.31
N ASP A 52 -11.55 -2.56 9.48
CA ASP A 52 -12.55 -1.49 9.66
C ASP A 52 -12.01 -0.09 9.30
N ILE A 53 -10.71 -0.01 8.98
CA ILE A 53 -10.01 1.24 8.69
C ILE A 53 -10.10 1.56 7.20
N PHE A 54 -10.40 2.82 6.88
CA PHE A 54 -10.35 3.33 5.51
C PHE A 54 -8.93 3.67 5.08
N GLU A 55 -8.57 3.23 3.88
CA GLU A 55 -7.31 3.55 3.22
C GLU A 55 -7.56 4.39 1.98
N ALA A 56 -6.61 5.29 1.67
CA ALA A 56 -6.71 6.14 0.50
C ALA A 56 -6.36 5.34 -0.76
N LEU A 57 -7.38 5.00 -1.55
CA LEU A 57 -7.20 4.30 -2.82
C LEU A 57 -6.58 5.22 -3.89
N GLY A 58 -6.96 6.50 -3.87
CA GLY A 58 -6.34 7.52 -4.70
C GLY A 58 -7.11 8.85 -4.69
N LYS A 59 -6.79 9.71 -5.66
CA LYS A 59 -7.29 11.07 -5.81
C LYS A 59 -7.81 11.31 -7.22
N PHE A 60 -8.93 12.01 -7.34
CA PHE A 60 -9.40 12.58 -8.60
C PHE A 60 -9.16 14.09 -8.60
N SER A 61 -8.74 14.63 -9.76
CA SER A 61 -8.54 16.08 -9.92
C SER A 61 -9.80 16.91 -9.65
N TYR A 62 -10.98 16.31 -9.84
CA TYR A 62 -12.28 16.86 -9.48
C TYR A 62 -13.30 15.76 -9.23
N PHE A 63 -14.35 16.08 -8.49
CA PHE A 63 -15.45 15.15 -8.24
C PHE A 63 -16.39 15.08 -9.45
N ASP A 64 -16.35 13.96 -10.15
CA ASP A 64 -17.33 13.56 -11.14
C ASP A 64 -17.94 12.24 -10.68
N LYS A 65 -19.21 12.29 -10.27
CA LYS A 65 -19.92 11.14 -9.71
C LYS A 65 -19.92 9.93 -10.65
N ARG A 66 -20.03 10.14 -11.97
CA ARG A 66 -20.06 9.05 -12.94
C ARG A 66 -18.69 8.39 -13.06
N ASN A 67 -17.63 9.19 -13.17
CA ASN A 67 -16.26 8.66 -13.26
C ASN A 67 -15.84 7.93 -11.98
N VAL A 68 -16.25 8.43 -10.82
CA VAL A 68 -15.98 7.81 -9.53
C VAL A 68 -16.72 6.47 -9.41
N LEU A 69 -18.00 6.42 -9.75
CA LEU A 69 -18.78 5.18 -9.73
C LEU A 69 -18.27 4.15 -10.73
N ASP A 70 -17.90 4.56 -11.95
CA ASP A 70 -17.29 3.66 -12.94
C ASP A 70 -16.02 3.02 -12.39
N PHE A 71 -15.16 3.80 -11.75
CA PHE A 71 -13.95 3.29 -11.12
C PHE A 71 -14.27 2.32 -9.97
N ILE A 72 -15.21 2.67 -9.08
CA ILE A 72 -15.62 1.82 -7.96
C ILE A 72 -16.11 0.46 -8.48
N VAL A 73 -16.99 0.44 -9.48
CA VAL A 73 -17.51 -0.81 -10.07
C VAL A 73 -16.36 -1.64 -10.67
N ARG A 74 -15.45 -1.01 -11.41
CA ARG A 74 -14.29 -1.71 -11.97
C ARG A 74 -13.37 -2.27 -10.90
N TYR A 75 -13.12 -1.51 -9.84
CA TYR A 75 -12.28 -1.94 -8.73
C TYR A 75 -12.89 -3.14 -7.99
N SER A 76 -14.19 -3.11 -7.72
CA SER A 76 -14.90 -4.23 -7.07
C SER A 76 -14.92 -5.49 -7.92
N THR A 77 -15.01 -5.37 -9.25
CA THR A 77 -15.20 -6.52 -10.17
C THR A 77 -13.91 -7.06 -10.80
N SER A 78 -12.78 -6.33 -10.76
CA SER A 78 -11.52 -6.73 -11.39
C SER A 78 -10.42 -7.02 -10.37
N VAL A 79 -10.05 -8.29 -10.22
CA VAL A 79 -8.88 -8.73 -9.42
C VAL A 79 -7.59 -8.11 -9.96
N ASP A 80 -7.39 -8.14 -11.27
CA ASP A 80 -6.19 -7.58 -11.92
C ASP A 80 -5.98 -6.10 -11.61
N LEU A 81 -7.06 -5.31 -11.59
CA LEU A 81 -6.98 -3.89 -11.23
C LEU A 81 -6.57 -3.69 -9.77
N ARG A 82 -7.05 -4.55 -8.86
CA ARG A 82 -6.66 -4.50 -7.45
C ARG A 82 -5.19 -4.87 -7.28
N GLU A 83 -4.73 -5.95 -7.92
CA GLU A 83 -3.31 -6.33 -7.90
C GLU A 83 -2.41 -5.25 -8.50
N GLU A 84 -2.86 -4.60 -9.58
CA GLU A 84 -2.10 -3.49 -10.18
C GLU A 84 -2.00 -2.28 -9.25
N ILE A 85 -3.08 -1.94 -8.55
CA ILE A 85 -3.10 -0.82 -7.60
C ILE A 85 -2.23 -1.12 -6.39
N ASP A 86 -2.37 -2.30 -5.78
CA ASP A 86 -1.54 -2.76 -4.67
C ASP A 86 -0.05 -2.70 -5.02
N LYS A 87 0.31 -3.27 -6.19
CA LYS A 87 1.68 -3.20 -6.70
C LYS A 87 2.19 -1.75 -6.80
N ARG A 88 1.39 -0.84 -7.34
CA ARG A 88 1.79 0.57 -7.49
C ARG A 88 1.90 1.29 -6.14
N HIS A 89 1.05 0.98 -5.17
CA HIS A 89 1.16 1.49 -3.80
C HIS A 89 2.46 1.00 -3.17
N PHE A 90 2.76 -0.30 -3.27
CA PHE A 90 4.00 -0.87 -2.77
C PHE A 90 5.24 -0.26 -3.44
N GLU A 91 5.26 -0.15 -4.77
CA GLU A 91 6.34 0.50 -5.54
C GLU A 91 6.60 1.94 -5.07
N ARG A 92 5.56 2.71 -4.78
CA ARG A 92 5.72 4.07 -4.25
C ARG A 92 6.23 4.08 -2.82
N ARG A 93 5.80 3.13 -2.01
CA ARG A 93 6.23 3.02 -0.62
C ARG A 93 7.74 2.77 -0.57
N ILE A 94 8.23 1.83 -1.39
CA ILE A 94 9.66 1.52 -1.48
C ILE A 94 10.48 2.68 -2.05
N ASP A 95 9.92 3.49 -2.96
CA ASP A 95 10.59 4.67 -3.50
C ASP A 95 10.84 5.74 -2.42
N ASN A 96 10.02 5.75 -1.37
CA ASN A 96 10.14 6.68 -0.25
C ASN A 96 10.93 6.12 0.94
N LEU A 97 11.45 4.88 0.85
CA LEU A 97 12.26 4.31 1.93
C LEU A 97 13.63 4.97 2.00
N SER A 98 13.93 5.55 3.15
CA SER A 98 15.25 6.13 3.42
C SER A 98 16.29 5.05 3.69
N PRO A 99 17.58 5.26 3.35
CA PRO A 99 18.65 4.35 3.74
C PRO A 99 18.76 4.12 5.26
N SER A 100 18.38 5.12 6.07
CA SER A 100 18.30 4.99 7.53
C SER A 100 17.27 3.96 7.99
N TYR A 101 16.22 3.71 7.21
CA TYR A 101 15.20 2.72 7.53
C TYR A 101 15.81 1.32 7.70
N PHE A 102 16.66 0.90 6.75
CA PHE A 102 17.34 -0.39 6.81
C PHE A 102 18.32 -0.48 7.98
N LYS A 103 19.01 0.64 8.30
CA LYS A 103 19.90 0.70 9.48
C LYS A 103 19.14 0.49 10.79
N VAL A 104 17.94 1.06 10.90
CA VAL A 104 17.11 0.88 12.10
C VAL A 104 16.75 -0.60 12.26
N ILE A 105 16.31 -1.25 11.18
CA ILE A 105 15.94 -2.68 11.20
C ILE A 105 17.10 -3.56 11.69
N GLU A 106 18.34 -3.30 11.23
CA GLU A 106 19.52 -4.07 11.66
C GLU A 106 19.77 -4.00 13.18
N THR A 107 19.36 -2.91 13.84
CA THR A 107 19.55 -2.68 15.28
C THR A 107 18.44 -3.25 16.16
N LEU A 108 17.35 -3.72 15.57
CA LEU A 108 16.22 -4.28 16.30
C LEU A 108 16.53 -5.67 16.84
N ASP A 109 15.91 -6.00 17.99
CA ASP A 109 15.90 -7.35 18.53
C ASP A 109 14.99 -8.27 17.69
N GLU A 110 15.12 -9.59 17.90
CA GLU A 110 14.42 -10.58 17.07
C GLU A 110 12.89 -10.41 17.05
N ARG A 111 12.30 -10.04 18.20
CA ARG A 111 10.85 -9.82 18.29
C ARG A 111 10.42 -8.58 17.50
N SER A 112 11.15 -7.48 17.60
CA SER A 112 10.84 -6.26 16.84
C SER A 112 11.16 -6.40 15.36
N LYS A 113 12.14 -7.25 14.99
CA LYS A 113 12.47 -7.57 13.60
C LYS A 113 11.31 -8.20 12.86
N GLU A 114 10.55 -9.12 13.47
CA GLU A 114 9.40 -9.72 12.79
C GLU A 114 8.37 -8.66 12.35
N SER A 115 7.96 -7.79 13.28
CA SER A 115 7.04 -6.69 12.98
C SER A 115 7.62 -5.73 11.94
N ALA A 116 8.91 -5.42 12.03
CA ALA A 116 9.59 -4.58 11.06
C ALA A 116 9.70 -5.23 9.67
N TYR A 117 9.87 -6.54 9.57
CA TYR A 117 9.90 -7.27 8.31
C TYR A 117 8.52 -7.33 7.65
N ARG A 118 7.47 -7.63 8.42
CA ARG A 118 6.09 -7.52 7.94
C ARG A 118 5.79 -6.11 7.47
N THR A 119 6.19 -5.12 8.27
CA THR A 119 6.08 -3.71 7.88
C THR A 119 6.80 -3.47 6.59
N LEU A 120 8.09 -3.83 6.44
CA LEU A 120 8.92 -3.62 5.23
C LEU A 120 8.26 -4.19 3.96
N TYR A 121 7.63 -5.35 4.06
CA TYR A 121 6.92 -6.01 2.96
C TYR A 121 5.44 -5.62 2.84
N ASP A 122 4.92 -4.75 3.71
CA ASP A 122 3.52 -4.33 3.68
C ASP A 122 2.57 -5.53 3.77
N LEU A 123 2.82 -6.43 4.73
CA LEU A 123 2.07 -7.68 4.90
C LEU A 123 1.23 -7.66 6.16
N ASP A 124 0.08 -8.32 6.07
CA ASP A 124 -0.81 -8.60 7.18
C ASP A 124 -0.26 -9.73 8.09
N ASP A 125 -1.11 -10.17 9.04
CA ASP A 125 -0.80 -11.29 9.93
C ASP A 125 -0.65 -12.62 9.17
N ILE A 126 -1.40 -12.79 8.09
CA ILE A 126 -1.31 -13.95 7.20
C ILE A 126 -0.35 -13.63 6.06
N ILE A 127 0.72 -14.41 5.94
CA ILE A 127 1.75 -14.20 4.92
C ILE A 127 1.54 -15.17 3.77
N GLU A 128 1.05 -14.68 2.64
CA GLU A 128 0.94 -15.48 1.42
C GLU A 128 2.29 -15.57 0.71
N LYS A 129 2.76 -16.80 0.44
CA LYS A 129 4.06 -17.02 -0.21
C LYS A 129 4.16 -16.38 -1.59
N GLY A 130 3.07 -16.40 -2.37
CA GLY A 130 3.01 -15.78 -3.69
C GLY A 130 3.20 -14.27 -3.63
N GLU A 131 2.51 -13.61 -2.70
CA GLU A 131 2.59 -12.17 -2.48
C GLU A 131 3.99 -11.75 -1.99
N LEU A 132 4.53 -12.45 -1.00
CA LEU A 132 5.87 -12.23 -0.47
C LEU A 132 6.93 -12.31 -1.59
N ALA A 133 6.83 -13.30 -2.47
CA ALA A 133 7.72 -13.45 -3.62
C ALA A 133 7.57 -12.31 -4.65
N LYS A 134 6.33 -11.89 -4.96
CA LYS A 134 6.05 -10.74 -5.84
C LYS A 134 6.70 -9.47 -5.27
N LYS A 135 6.49 -9.16 -3.99
CA LYS A 135 7.04 -7.97 -3.31
C LYS A 135 8.56 -8.02 -3.17
N ARG A 136 9.15 -9.19 -2.91
CA ARG A 136 10.62 -9.37 -2.93
C ARG A 136 11.20 -9.00 -4.30
N LYS A 137 10.58 -9.46 -5.39
CA LYS A 137 11.06 -9.17 -6.75
C LYS A 137 11.04 -7.67 -7.06
N ILE A 138 10.02 -6.96 -6.60
CA ILE A 138 9.91 -5.50 -6.73
C ILE A 138 11.06 -4.81 -5.98
N MET A 139 11.29 -5.17 -4.72
CA MET A 139 12.39 -4.60 -3.93
C MET A 139 13.77 -4.94 -4.49
N ALA A 140 14.00 -6.18 -4.93
CA ALA A 140 15.24 -6.58 -5.56
C ALA A 140 15.54 -5.70 -6.77
N LYS A 141 14.56 -5.48 -7.66
CA LYS A 141 14.74 -4.59 -8.82
C LYS A 141 15.18 -3.17 -8.44
N LYS A 142 14.74 -2.67 -7.28
CA LYS A 142 15.05 -1.33 -6.78
C LYS A 142 16.40 -1.25 -6.05
N PHE A 143 16.69 -2.21 -5.18
CA PHE A 143 17.80 -2.15 -4.23
C PHE A 143 18.99 -3.05 -4.59
N HIS A 144 18.95 -3.80 -5.70
CA HIS A 144 20.05 -4.67 -6.10
C HIS A 144 21.35 -3.86 -6.34
N PRO A 145 22.50 -4.28 -5.79
CA PRO A 145 23.78 -3.59 -6.00
C PRO A 145 24.17 -3.43 -7.47
N ASP A 146 23.95 -4.46 -8.29
CA ASP A 146 24.23 -4.41 -9.74
C ASP A 146 23.42 -3.35 -10.50
N ALA A 147 22.28 -2.90 -9.94
CA ALA A 147 21.47 -1.83 -10.50
C ALA A 147 21.78 -0.46 -9.86
N GLY A 148 22.87 -0.35 -9.09
CA GLY A 148 23.24 0.86 -8.34
C GLY A 148 22.53 0.99 -6.98
N GLY A 149 21.91 -0.08 -6.48
CA GLY A 149 21.29 -0.12 -5.16
C GLY A 149 22.28 -0.31 -4.00
N ASP A 150 21.76 -0.27 -2.77
CA ASP A 150 22.57 -0.41 -1.55
C ASP A 150 22.69 -1.89 -1.13
N HIS A 151 23.92 -2.40 -1.06
CA HIS A 151 24.22 -3.75 -0.60
C HIS A 151 23.66 -4.03 0.81
N ARG A 152 23.66 -3.05 1.70
CA ARG A 152 23.10 -3.20 3.05
C ARG A 152 21.60 -3.38 3.00
N ALA A 153 20.90 -2.51 2.26
CA ALA A 153 19.46 -2.63 2.06
C ALA A 153 19.10 -4.00 1.48
N MET A 154 19.82 -4.46 0.44
CA MET A 154 19.57 -5.76 -0.16
C MET A 154 19.83 -6.94 0.80
N THR A 155 20.80 -6.81 1.72
CA THR A 155 21.08 -7.81 2.76
C THR A 155 19.88 -7.92 3.71
N VAL A 156 19.37 -6.79 4.20
CA VAL A 156 18.18 -6.75 5.08
C VAL A 156 16.94 -7.28 4.35
N ILE A 157 16.76 -6.94 3.07
CA ILE A 157 15.64 -7.45 2.24
C ILE A 157 15.69 -8.97 2.14
N ASN A 158 16.88 -9.54 1.88
CA ASN A 158 17.03 -11.00 1.81
C ASN A 158 16.83 -11.67 3.18
N GLU A 159 17.38 -11.11 4.26
CA GLU A 159 17.16 -11.61 5.63
C GLU A 159 15.68 -11.64 5.98
N ALA A 160 14.98 -10.53 5.73
CA ALA A 160 13.54 -10.41 5.95
C ALA A 160 12.74 -11.42 5.12
N TYR A 161 13.08 -11.59 3.84
CA TYR A 161 12.42 -12.56 2.97
C TYR A 161 12.54 -13.98 3.51
N GLU A 162 13.75 -14.44 3.82
CA GLU A 162 13.98 -15.80 4.31
C GLU A 162 13.28 -16.01 5.66
N PHE A 163 13.32 -15.01 6.55
CA PHE A 163 12.61 -15.06 7.83
C PHE A 163 11.10 -15.22 7.66
N LEU A 164 10.47 -14.38 6.82
CA LEU A 164 9.03 -14.41 6.58
C LEU A 164 8.60 -15.66 5.79
N LEU A 165 9.45 -16.16 4.89
CA LEU A 165 9.18 -17.36 4.10
C LEU A 165 8.95 -18.60 4.98
N THR A 166 9.66 -18.72 6.11
CA THR A 166 9.46 -19.83 7.07
C THR A 166 8.10 -19.78 7.79
N ARG A 167 7.42 -18.63 7.75
CA ARG A 167 6.11 -18.38 8.38
C ARG A 167 4.99 -18.23 7.34
N ALA A 168 5.32 -18.30 6.05
CA ALA A 168 4.36 -18.12 4.97
C ALA A 168 3.47 -19.34 4.82
N THR A 169 2.19 -19.10 4.57
CA THR A 169 1.25 -20.15 4.15
C THR A 169 1.47 -20.47 2.67
N PRO A 170 1.16 -21.71 2.22
CA PRO A 170 1.28 -22.14 0.83
C PRO A 170 0.61 -21.18 -0.16
#